data_AF-A0A398CP52-F1
#
_entry.id   AF-A0A398CP52-F1
#
_cell.length_a   1.000
_cell.length_b   1.000
_cell.length_c   1.000
_cell.angle_alpha   90.00
_cell.angle_beta   90.00
_cell.angle_gamma   90.00
#
_symmetry.space_group_name_H-M   'P 1'
#
loop_
_entity.id
_entity.type
_entity.pdbx_description
1 polymer ?
#
loop_
_entity_poly.entity_id
_entity_poly.type
_entity_poly.pdbx_seq_one_letter_code
_entity_poly.pdbx_strand_id
1 'polypeptide(L)'
;MSETLLRSFADYKATSEWIRSSVEGLTDEQLSWKPSPDKWSVKEVVAHLVDSSLVHSVRIRKIVAEPNPSFVLYDQDAWVSTAKSNEESIDRLLSALDSILAYNVLYYGRLSEADWNRIGLNEGKEVPLYELFESFVRHSRTHLAQIERTKAARIAAEG
;
A
#
# COMPACT_ATOMS: atom_id res chain seq x y z
N MET A 1 -19.16 -12.41 -4.49
CA MET A 1 -17.73 -12.03 -4.69
C MET A 1 -17.05 -13.12 -5.51
N SER A 2 -16.31 -12.76 -6.55
CA SER A 2 -15.53 -13.73 -7.34
C SER A 2 -14.42 -14.39 -6.50
N GLU A 3 -13.91 -15.54 -6.94
CA GLU A 3 -12.78 -16.22 -6.28
C GLU A 3 -11.53 -15.30 -6.23
N THR A 4 -11.27 -14.57 -7.31
CA THR A 4 -10.17 -13.59 -7.40
C THR A 4 -10.30 -12.49 -6.36
N LEU A 5 -11.52 -11.97 -6.16
CA LEU A 5 -11.77 -10.92 -5.19
C LEU A 5 -11.65 -11.42 -3.74
N LEU A 6 -12.09 -12.66 -3.46
CA LEU A 6 -11.87 -13.31 -2.16
C LEU A 6 -10.39 -13.49 -1.84
N ARG A 7 -9.60 -13.93 -2.83
CA ARG A 7 -8.14 -14.06 -2.71
C ARG A 7 -7.49 -12.71 -2.43
N SER A 8 -7.87 -11.69 -3.20
CA SER A 8 -7.36 -10.32 -3.01
C SER A 8 -7.72 -9.76 -1.64
N PHE A 9 -8.89 -10.10 -1.11
CA PHE A 9 -9.28 -9.71 0.25
C PHE A 9 -8.44 -10.42 1.33
N ALA A 10 -8.12 -11.70 1.13
CA ALA A 10 -7.20 -12.42 2.01
C ALA A 10 -5.80 -11.79 1.99
N ASP A 11 -5.31 -11.44 0.81
CA ASP A 11 -4.01 -10.81 0.60
C ASP A 11 -3.95 -9.40 1.22
N TYR A 12 -5.03 -8.62 1.10
CA TYR A 12 -5.14 -7.31 1.75
C TYR A 12 -4.99 -7.43 3.27
N LYS A 13 -5.67 -8.41 3.89
CA LYS A 13 -5.54 -8.68 5.34
C LYS A 13 -4.12 -9.09 5.73
N ALA A 14 -3.45 -9.87 4.90
CA ALA A 14 -2.11 -10.36 5.17
C ALA A 14 -0.99 -9.33 4.89
N THR A 15 -1.32 -8.21 4.23
CA THR A 15 -0.34 -7.21 3.80
C THR A 15 0.51 -6.70 4.97
N SER A 16 -0.11 -6.36 6.10
CA SER A 16 0.65 -5.83 7.24
C SER A 16 1.61 -6.85 7.84
N GLU A 17 1.18 -8.11 7.95
CA GLU A 17 2.01 -9.20 8.45
C GLU A 17 3.21 -9.43 7.54
N TRP A 18 2.99 -9.49 6.22
CA TRP A 18 4.08 -9.65 5.26
C TRP A 18 5.13 -8.54 5.37
N ILE A 19 4.68 -7.28 5.50
CA ILE A 19 5.59 -6.15 5.65
C ILE A 19 6.32 -6.23 6.99
N ARG A 20 5.63 -6.54 8.08
CA ARG A 20 6.25 -6.73 9.40
C ARG A 20 7.33 -7.80 9.38
N SER A 21 7.04 -8.99 8.85
CA SER A 21 8.03 -10.06 8.73
C SER A 21 9.21 -9.65 7.84
N SER A 22 8.98 -8.84 6.81
CA SER A 22 10.05 -8.41 5.90
C SER A 22 11.08 -7.46 6.54
N VAL A 23 10.68 -6.74 7.60
CA VAL A 23 11.52 -5.74 8.28
C VAL A 23 12.02 -6.19 9.65
N GLU A 24 11.56 -7.34 10.14
CA GLU A 24 11.94 -7.90 11.43
C GLU A 24 13.46 -8.13 11.53
N GLY A 25 14.05 -7.73 12.65
CA GLY A 25 15.47 -7.89 12.93
C GLY A 25 16.42 -6.92 12.20
N LEU A 26 15.90 -6.03 11.35
CA LEU A 26 16.72 -5.00 10.70
C LEU A 26 17.03 -3.84 11.65
N THR A 27 18.25 -3.30 11.58
CA THR A 27 18.63 -2.09 12.31
C THR A 27 18.05 -0.84 11.65
N ASP A 28 17.95 0.26 12.39
CA ASP A 28 17.48 1.54 11.82
C ASP A 28 18.35 2.02 10.66
N GLU A 29 19.66 1.77 10.71
CA GLU A 29 20.58 2.06 9.62
C GLU A 29 20.25 1.24 8.36
N GLN A 30 20.01 -0.07 8.50
CA GLN A 30 19.61 -0.92 7.39
C GLN A 30 18.25 -0.51 6.80
N LEU A 31 17.31 -0.10 7.66
CA LEU A 31 15.98 0.35 7.28
C LEU A 31 15.99 1.71 6.55
N SER A 32 16.95 2.57 6.90
CA SER A 32 17.15 3.91 6.30
C SER A 32 18.05 3.90 5.08
N TRP A 33 18.79 2.81 4.85
CA TRP A 33 19.75 2.73 3.76
C TRP A 33 19.07 2.76 2.40
N LYS A 34 19.67 3.49 1.46
CA LYS A 34 19.19 3.65 0.09
C LYS A 34 20.22 3.06 -0.89
N PRO A 35 19.81 2.23 -1.87
CA PRO A 35 20.71 1.70 -2.89
C PRO A 35 21.41 2.79 -3.71
N SER A 36 20.70 3.90 -3.97
CA SER A 36 21.21 5.11 -4.61
C SER A 36 20.30 6.30 -4.24
N PRO A 37 20.71 7.56 -4.48
CA PRO A 37 19.93 8.74 -4.08
C PRO A 37 18.50 8.78 -4.63
N ASP A 38 18.27 8.18 -5.82
CA ASP A 38 17.00 8.09 -6.53
C ASP A 38 16.16 6.84 -6.19
N LYS A 39 16.63 5.96 -5.31
CA LYS A 39 15.94 4.73 -4.91
C LYS A 39 15.45 4.83 -3.48
N TRP A 40 14.31 4.21 -3.19
CA TRP A 40 13.72 4.29 -1.86
C TRP A 40 14.41 3.36 -0.85
N SER A 41 14.52 3.79 0.40
CA SER A 41 14.84 2.94 1.54
C SER A 41 13.67 2.02 1.90
N VAL A 42 13.90 1.08 2.82
CA VAL A 42 12.82 0.24 3.36
C VAL A 42 11.79 1.10 4.11
N LYS A 43 12.21 2.07 4.93
CA LYS A 43 11.30 2.99 5.63
C LYS A 43 10.47 3.85 4.66
N GLU A 44 11.07 4.34 3.58
CA GLU A 44 10.37 5.10 2.54
C GLU A 44 9.32 4.22 1.84
N VAL A 45 9.61 2.94 1.56
CA VAL A 45 8.64 1.99 0.99
C VAL A 45 7.47 1.73 1.96
N VAL A 46 7.75 1.51 3.24
CA VAL A 46 6.70 1.25 4.24
C VAL A 46 5.81 2.48 4.45
N ALA A 47 6.39 3.68 4.53
CA ALA A 47 5.63 4.92 4.60
C ALA A 47 4.76 5.15 3.35
N HIS A 48 5.28 4.86 2.15
CA HIS A 48 4.48 4.90 0.93
C HIS A 48 3.28 3.94 0.96
N LEU A 49 3.42 2.76 1.57
CA LEU A 49 2.29 1.84 1.73
C LEU A 49 1.24 2.38 2.71
N VAL A 50 1.63 3.15 3.72
CA VAL A 50 0.70 3.89 4.59
C VAL A 50 -0.08 4.92 3.75
N ASP A 51 0.61 5.77 2.99
CA ASP A 51 -0.01 6.82 2.18
C ASP A 51 -0.91 6.24 1.08
N SER A 52 -0.43 5.22 0.37
CA SER A 52 -1.20 4.52 -0.66
C SER A 52 -2.46 3.88 -0.06
N SER A 53 -2.38 3.33 1.17
CA SER A 53 -3.53 2.77 1.87
C SER A 53 -4.56 3.86 2.20
N LEU A 54 -4.13 5.04 2.67
CA LEU A 54 -5.01 6.18 2.93
C LEU A 54 -5.72 6.65 1.64
N VAL A 55 -4.96 6.83 0.56
CA VAL A 55 -5.52 7.25 -0.73
C VAL A 55 -6.57 6.24 -1.19
N HIS A 56 -6.26 4.94 -1.21
CA HIS A 56 -7.22 3.92 -1.63
C HIS A 56 -8.44 3.84 -0.70
N SER A 57 -8.27 4.09 0.61
CA SER A 57 -9.38 4.19 1.56
C SER A 57 -10.40 5.24 1.14
N VAL A 58 -9.92 6.40 0.68
CA VAL A 58 -10.75 7.50 0.19
C VAL A 58 -11.38 7.14 -1.14
N ARG A 59 -10.60 6.66 -2.11
CA ARG A 59 -11.09 6.28 -3.45
C ARG A 59 -12.24 5.28 -3.35
N ILE A 60 -12.07 4.22 -2.56
CA ILE A 60 -13.08 3.17 -2.40
C ILE A 60 -14.36 3.73 -1.77
N ARG A 61 -14.25 4.53 -0.71
CA ARG A 61 -15.43 5.16 -0.07
C ARG A 61 -16.16 6.11 -1.02
N LYS A 62 -15.44 6.89 -1.84
CA LYS A 62 -16.06 7.73 -2.87
C LYS A 62 -16.85 6.88 -3.86
N ILE A 63 -16.24 5.85 -4.44
CA ILE A 63 -16.90 4.99 -5.45
C ILE A 63 -18.16 4.33 -4.88
N VAL A 64 -18.13 3.92 -3.62
CA VAL A 64 -19.30 3.33 -2.95
C VAL A 64 -20.39 4.36 -2.68
N ALA A 65 -20.04 5.57 -2.22
CA ALA A 65 -21.00 6.56 -1.73
C ALA A 65 -21.52 7.53 -2.80
N GLU A 66 -20.76 7.75 -3.87
CA GLU A 66 -21.02 8.79 -4.87
C GLU A 66 -21.30 8.17 -6.25
N PRO A 67 -22.08 8.85 -7.12
CA PRO A 67 -22.30 8.40 -8.49
C PRO A 67 -21.07 8.69 -9.37
N ASN A 68 -20.42 7.64 -9.87
CA ASN A 68 -19.30 7.70 -10.83
C ASN A 68 -18.23 8.77 -10.53
N PRO A 69 -17.67 8.82 -9.30
CA PRO A 69 -16.76 9.89 -8.94
C PRO A 69 -15.43 9.75 -9.68
N SER A 70 -14.90 10.87 -10.17
CA SER A 70 -13.45 10.96 -10.41
C SER A 70 -12.70 10.83 -9.11
N PHE A 71 -11.64 10.04 -9.11
CA PHE A 71 -10.84 9.82 -7.91
C PHE A 71 -9.46 10.43 -8.04
N VAL A 72 -8.89 10.81 -6.89
CA VAL A 72 -7.63 11.54 -6.82
C VAL A 72 -6.47 10.67 -7.31
N LEU A 73 -5.59 11.26 -8.12
CA LEU A 73 -4.25 10.74 -8.39
C LEU A 73 -3.25 11.45 -7.48
N TYR A 74 -2.07 10.86 -7.33
CA TYR A 74 -0.98 11.46 -6.59
C TYR A 74 0.35 11.05 -7.19
N ASP A 75 1.34 11.94 -7.09
CA ASP A 75 2.72 11.68 -7.47
C ASP A 75 3.43 11.00 -6.29
N GLN A 76 3.56 9.67 -6.38
CA GLN A 76 4.18 8.87 -5.33
C GLN A 76 5.64 9.25 -5.06
N ASP A 77 6.40 9.61 -6.10
CA ASP A 77 7.82 9.95 -5.96
C ASP A 77 7.97 11.31 -5.27
N ALA A 78 7.12 12.27 -5.63
CA ALA A 78 7.06 13.56 -4.95
C ALA A 78 6.64 13.41 -3.48
N TRP A 79 5.68 12.53 -3.17
CA TRP A 79 5.25 12.29 -1.79
C TRP A 79 6.37 11.63 -0.98
N VAL A 80 6.98 10.55 -1.48
CA VAL A 80 8.09 9.87 -0.79
C VAL A 80 9.27 10.82 -0.56
N SER A 81 9.65 11.62 -1.56
CA SER A 81 10.80 12.53 -1.44
C SER A 81 10.59 13.67 -0.42
N THR A 82 9.34 14.00 -0.09
CA THR A 82 9.01 15.08 0.85
C THR A 82 8.55 14.59 2.22
N ALA A 83 8.20 13.31 2.36
CA ALA A 83 7.67 12.71 3.58
C ALA A 83 8.68 12.61 4.73
N LYS A 84 9.99 12.68 4.44
CA LYS A 84 11.08 12.53 5.43
C LYS A 84 10.96 11.23 6.25
N SER A 85 10.47 10.17 5.64
CA SER A 85 10.10 8.92 6.34
C SER A 85 11.26 8.24 7.07
N ASN A 86 12.50 8.51 6.68
CA ASN A 86 13.67 8.00 7.40
C ASN A 86 13.87 8.63 8.79
N GLU A 87 13.24 9.77 9.10
CA GLU A 87 13.25 10.39 10.43
C GLU A 87 12.27 9.73 11.42
N GLU A 88 11.38 8.85 10.96
CA GLU A 88 10.36 8.17 11.78
C GLU A 88 10.78 6.73 12.14
N SER A 89 10.24 6.20 13.25
CA SER A 89 10.48 4.80 13.62
C SER A 89 9.65 3.84 12.78
N ILE A 90 10.27 2.71 12.41
CA ILE A 90 9.59 1.67 11.64
C ILE A 90 8.35 1.14 12.37
N ASP A 91 8.40 1.00 13.69
CA ASP A 91 7.28 0.52 14.50
C ASP A 91 6.06 1.45 14.44
N ARG A 92 6.29 2.76 14.36
CA ARG A 92 5.23 3.76 14.24
C ARG A 92 4.60 3.73 12.86
N LEU A 93 5.40 3.57 11.80
CA LEU A 93 4.89 3.37 10.44
C LEU A 93 4.07 2.08 10.32
N LEU A 94 4.56 0.97 10.86
CA LEU A 94 3.83 -0.31 10.88
C LEU A 94 2.53 -0.21 11.67
N SER A 95 2.54 0.46 12.83
CA SER A 95 1.33 0.66 13.64
C SER A 95 0.26 1.49 12.91
N ALA A 96 0.69 2.50 12.14
CA ALA A 96 -0.20 3.27 11.29
C ALA A 96 -0.80 2.40 10.17
N LEU A 97 0.04 1.61 9.48
CA LEU A 97 -0.40 0.68 8.44
C LEU A 97 -1.41 -0.32 8.99
N ASP A 98 -1.10 -0.97 10.11
CA ASP A 98 -1.98 -1.92 10.81
C ASP A 98 -3.36 -1.31 11.06
N SER A 99 -3.39 -0.10 11.61
CA SER A 99 -4.63 0.59 11.97
C SER A 99 -5.49 0.91 10.74
N ILE A 100 -4.87 1.38 9.66
CA ILE A 100 -5.57 1.72 8.41
C ILE A 100 -6.12 0.44 7.76
N LEU A 101 -5.28 -0.59 7.62
CA LEU A 101 -5.69 -1.85 7.00
C LEU A 101 -6.80 -2.53 7.82
N ALA A 102 -6.66 -2.60 9.15
CA ALA A 102 -7.67 -3.20 10.02
C ALA A 102 -9.02 -2.50 9.90
N TYR A 103 -9.05 -1.16 9.93
CA TYR A 103 -10.30 -0.41 9.77
C TYR A 103 -10.92 -0.62 8.38
N ASN A 104 -10.09 -0.66 7.33
CA ASN A 104 -10.55 -0.90 5.98
C ASN A 104 -11.09 -2.30 5.76
N VAL A 105 -10.49 -3.34 6.37
CA VAL A 105 -10.99 -4.71 6.32
C VAL A 105 -12.42 -4.78 6.86
N LEU A 106 -12.71 -4.09 7.98
CA LEU A 106 -14.06 -4.03 8.53
C LEU A 106 -15.04 -3.39 7.53
N TYR A 107 -14.65 -2.31 6.86
CA TYR A 107 -15.51 -1.63 5.88
C TYR A 107 -15.69 -2.47 4.60
N TYR A 108 -14.61 -2.92 3.98
CA TYR A 108 -14.64 -3.70 2.74
C TYR A 108 -15.36 -5.04 2.91
N GLY A 109 -15.27 -5.67 4.09
CA GLY A 109 -15.96 -6.91 4.39
C GLY A 109 -17.49 -6.79 4.49
N ARG A 110 -18.04 -5.57 4.53
CA ARG A 110 -19.49 -5.32 4.54
C ARG A 110 -20.04 -4.95 3.16
N LEU A 111 -19.18 -4.77 2.15
CA LEU A 111 -19.61 -4.37 0.81
C LEU A 111 -20.32 -5.54 0.11
N SER A 112 -21.46 -5.24 -0.51
CA SER A 112 -22.21 -6.20 -1.31
C SER A 112 -21.54 -6.44 -2.66
N GLU A 113 -21.98 -7.48 -3.38
CA GLU A 113 -21.52 -7.71 -4.74
C GLU A 113 -21.86 -6.54 -5.69
N ALA A 114 -23.00 -5.88 -5.49
CA ALA A 114 -23.36 -4.69 -6.26
C ALA A 114 -22.40 -3.52 -5.97
N ASP A 115 -21.99 -3.34 -4.72
CA ASP A 115 -21.02 -2.28 -4.34
C ASP A 115 -19.67 -2.50 -5.03
N TRP A 116 -19.18 -3.75 -5.07
CA TRP A 116 -17.93 -4.10 -5.75
C TRP A 116 -17.95 -3.87 -7.27
N ASN A 117 -19.14 -3.80 -7.89
CA ASN A 117 -19.32 -3.50 -9.31
C ASN A 117 -19.59 -2.01 -9.59
N ARG A 118 -19.60 -1.15 -8.55
CA ARG A 118 -19.72 0.30 -8.76
C ARG A 118 -18.49 0.86 -9.48
N ILE A 119 -18.71 1.94 -10.22
CA ILE A 119 -17.72 2.53 -11.11
C ILE A 119 -17.14 3.81 -10.48
N GLY A 120 -15.81 3.91 -10.51
CA GLY A 120 -15.08 5.17 -10.37
C GLY A 120 -14.46 5.59 -11.69
N LEU A 121 -14.04 6.86 -11.78
CA LEU A 121 -13.40 7.40 -12.98
C LEU A 121 -11.92 7.68 -12.71
N ASN A 122 -11.04 6.99 -13.43
CA ASN A 122 -9.61 7.27 -13.50
C ASN A 122 -9.32 8.11 -14.73
N GLU A 123 -9.11 9.42 -14.56
CA GLU A 123 -8.90 10.34 -15.71
C GLU A 123 -9.98 10.19 -16.79
N GLY A 124 -11.23 10.02 -16.37
CA GLY A 124 -12.38 9.83 -17.26
C GLY A 124 -12.59 8.40 -17.77
N LYS A 125 -11.69 7.46 -17.47
CA LYS A 125 -11.87 6.03 -17.78
C LYS A 125 -12.60 5.33 -16.65
N GLU A 126 -13.64 4.56 -16.98
CA GLU A 126 -14.38 3.76 -16.01
C GLU A 126 -13.51 2.65 -15.42
N VAL A 127 -13.52 2.52 -14.11
CA VAL A 127 -12.83 1.46 -13.36
C VAL A 127 -13.80 0.87 -12.33
N PRO A 128 -14.13 -0.42 -12.43
CA PRO A 128 -14.90 -1.11 -11.40
C PRO A 128 -14.16 -1.12 -10.06
N LEU A 129 -14.91 -1.03 -8.96
CA LEU A 129 -14.35 -1.00 -7.61
C LEU A 129 -13.49 -2.24 -7.29
N TYR A 130 -13.91 -3.43 -7.71
CA TYR A 130 -13.13 -4.65 -7.50
C TYR A 130 -11.75 -4.55 -8.18
N GLU A 131 -11.68 -3.99 -9.39
CA GLU A 131 -10.44 -3.87 -10.15
C GLU A 131 -9.48 -2.88 -9.49
N LEU A 132 -10.01 -1.74 -9.01
CA LEU A 132 -9.23 -0.80 -8.21
C LEU A 132 -8.65 -1.48 -6.96
N PHE A 133 -9.45 -2.27 -6.24
CA PHE A 133 -9.00 -2.98 -5.05
C PHE A 133 -7.94 -4.03 -5.36
N GLU A 134 -8.13 -4.85 -6.39
CA GLU A 134 -7.15 -5.83 -6.86
C GLU A 134 -5.83 -5.16 -7.29
N SER A 135 -5.92 -3.98 -7.92
CA SER A 135 -4.74 -3.20 -8.30
C SER A 135 -3.92 -2.76 -7.08
N PHE A 136 -4.59 -2.36 -5.99
CA PHE A 136 -3.92 -2.01 -4.74
C PHE A 136 -3.23 -3.22 -4.11
N VAL A 137 -3.88 -4.38 -4.09
CA VAL A 137 -3.27 -5.61 -3.55
C VAL A 137 -2.02 -6.00 -4.35
N ARG A 138 -2.08 -5.92 -5.67
CA ARG A 138 -0.90 -6.14 -6.54
C ARG A 138 0.20 -5.10 -6.28
N HIS A 139 -0.18 -3.84 -6.08
CA HIS A 139 0.75 -2.75 -5.73
C HIS A 139 1.51 -3.03 -4.44
N SER A 140 0.81 -3.46 -3.38
CA SER A 140 1.43 -3.83 -2.10
C SER A 140 2.46 -4.97 -2.26
N ARG A 141 2.16 -5.98 -3.09
CA ARG A 141 3.11 -7.07 -3.39
C ARG A 141 4.35 -6.60 -4.15
N THR A 142 4.19 -5.68 -5.09
CA THR A 142 5.33 -5.06 -5.80
C THR A 142 6.29 -4.40 -4.83
N HIS A 143 5.75 -3.69 -3.83
CA HIS A 143 6.56 -3.02 -2.81
C HIS A 143 7.15 -3.98 -1.77
N LEU A 144 6.46 -5.05 -1.40
CA LEU A 144 7.07 -6.13 -0.62
C LEU A 144 8.30 -6.71 -1.33
N ALA A 145 8.19 -6.97 -2.65
CA ALA A 145 9.34 -7.42 -3.43
C ALA A 145 10.44 -6.35 -3.53
N GLN A 146 10.10 -5.06 -3.47
CA GLN A 146 11.08 -3.96 -3.42
C GLN A 146 11.85 -3.94 -2.10
N ILE A 147 11.19 -4.20 -0.98
CA ILE A 147 11.85 -4.34 0.34
C ILE A 147 12.90 -5.45 0.27
N GLU A 148 12.52 -6.63 -0.24
CA GLU A 148 13.45 -7.76 -0.36
C GLU A 148 14.64 -7.47 -1.27
N ARG A 149 14.42 -6.79 -2.42
CA ARG A 149 15.52 -6.35 -3.29
C ARG A 149 16.45 -5.35 -2.60
N THR A 150 15.90 -4.44 -1.80
CA THR A 150 16.67 -3.43 -1.07
C THR A 150 17.54 -4.08 0.00
N LYS A 151 17.00 -5.07 0.73
CA LYS A 151 17.74 -5.88 1.70
C LYS A 151 18.89 -6.64 1.03
N ALA A 152 18.62 -7.32 -0.08
CA ALA A 152 19.64 -8.04 -0.84
C ALA A 152 20.76 -7.12 -1.32
N ALA A 153 20.42 -5.92 -1.81
CA ALA A 153 21.40 -4.92 -2.23
C ALA A 153 22.25 -4.40 -1.05
N ARG A 154 21.66 -4.23 0.14
CA ARG A 154 22.40 -3.82 1.35
C ARG A 154 23.45 -4.87 1.73
N ILE A 155 23.07 -6.15 1.74
CA ILE A 155 23.97 -7.26 2.05
C ILE A 155 25.12 -7.31 1.04
N ALA A 156 24.81 -7.16 -0.25
CA ALA A 156 25.82 -7.14 -1.30
C ALA A 156 26.80 -5.94 -1.22
N ALA A 157 26.42 -4.87 -0.53
CA ALA A 157 27.28 -3.71 -0.28
C ALA A 157 28.18 -3.86 0.97
N GLU A 158 27.94 -4.87 1.82
CA GLU A 158 28.77 -5.19 3.00
C GLU A 158 29.88 -6.21 2.72
N GLY A 159 29.72 -7.01 1.66
CA GLY A 159 30.67 -8.03 1.22
C GLY A 159 31.61 -7.52 0.14
#